data_AF-A0A2E5G4P8-F1
#
_entry.id   AF-A0A2E5G4P8-F1
#
_cell.length_a   1.000
_cell.length_b   1.000
_cell.length_c   1.000
_cell.angle_alpha   90.00
_cell.angle_beta   90.00
_cell.angle_gamma   90.00
#
_symmetry.space_group_name_H-M   'P 1'
#
loop_
_entity.id
_entity.type
_entity.pdbx_description
1 polymer ?
#
loop_
_entity_poly.entity_id
_entity_poly.type
_entity_poly.pdbx_seq_one_letter_code
_entity_poly.pdbx_strand_id
1 'polypeptide(L)'
;MLFRLQPTNTQLPAWESSSYREVAIVRAPTEEEARACAATAFEYIHDSEPGNEEKSPWKQLDLATCVSVDDPNFEADGPTMVISPAFFD
;
A
#
# COMPACT_ATOMS: atom_id res chain seq x y z
N MET A 1 0.22 -14.64 -0.84
CA MET A 1 -1.13 -14.23 -0.37
C MET A 1 -1.46 -12.88 -0.97
N LEU A 2 -2.75 -12.52 -1.04
CA LEU A 2 -3.18 -11.21 -1.48
C LEU A 2 -3.76 -10.44 -0.30
N PHE A 3 -3.46 -9.14 -0.28
CA PHE A 3 -3.91 -8.21 0.73
C PHE A 3 -4.57 -7.03 0.05
N ARG A 4 -5.76 -6.67 0.52
CA ARG A 4 -6.49 -5.47 0.11
C ARG A 4 -6.25 -4.39 1.14
N LEU A 5 -5.53 -3.34 0.73
CA LEU A 5 -5.35 -2.13 1.52
C LEU A 5 -6.41 -1.10 1.11
N GLN A 6 -7.18 -0.63 2.08
CA GLN A 6 -8.20 0.38 1.86
C GLN A 6 -7.94 1.58 2.78
N PRO A 7 -7.68 2.78 2.21
CA PRO A 7 -7.65 4.03 2.94
C PRO A 7 -8.97 4.31 3.67
N THR A 8 -8.91 4.83 4.89
CA THR A 8 -10.10 5.19 5.67
C THR A 8 -10.54 6.63 5.41
N ASN A 9 -9.65 7.61 5.63
CA ASN A 9 -9.90 9.03 5.41
C ASN A 9 -8.73 9.69 4.68
N THR A 10 -8.86 9.80 3.37
CA THR A 10 -7.84 10.32 2.44
C THR A 10 -7.67 11.83 2.47
N GLN A 11 -8.53 12.55 3.21
CA GLN A 11 -8.41 13.99 3.43
C GLN A 11 -7.50 14.35 4.60
N LEU A 12 -7.02 13.36 5.36
CA LEU A 12 -6.07 13.63 6.44
C LEU A 12 -4.70 14.06 5.87
N PRO A 13 -3.99 15.01 6.51
CA PRO A 13 -2.68 15.48 6.06
C PRO A 13 -1.64 14.37 5.89
N ALA A 14 -1.78 13.27 6.63
CA ALA A 14 -0.91 12.10 6.49
C ALA A 14 -0.92 11.49 5.08
N TRP A 15 -1.97 11.71 4.28
CA TRP A 15 -2.05 11.24 2.90
C TRP A 15 -1.33 12.15 1.89
N GLU A 16 -0.84 13.32 2.30
CA GLU A 16 -0.02 14.20 1.45
C GLU A 16 1.31 13.57 1.05
N SER A 17 1.84 12.66 1.87
CA SER A 17 3.06 11.89 1.56
C SER A 17 2.83 10.69 0.65
N SER A 18 1.60 10.44 0.22
CA SER A 18 1.29 9.32 -0.69
C SER A 18 0.75 9.78 -2.04
N SER A 19 1.29 9.18 -3.10
CA SER A 19 0.94 9.44 -4.51
C SER A 19 -0.36 8.76 -4.91
N TYR A 20 -0.85 7.83 -4.10
CA TYR A 20 -2.07 7.06 -4.35
C TYR A 20 -2.93 7.00 -3.08
N ARG A 21 -4.24 7.16 -3.25
CA ARG A 21 -5.19 7.30 -2.13
C ARG A 21 -6.46 6.48 -2.35
N GLU A 22 -6.41 5.45 -3.19
CA GLU A 22 -7.54 4.56 -3.45
C GLU A 22 -7.24 3.14 -2.97
N VAL A 23 -8.12 2.18 -3.25
CA VAL A 23 -7.87 0.78 -2.86
C VAL A 23 -6.66 0.22 -3.60
N ALA A 24 -5.78 -0.47 -2.88
CA ALA A 24 -4.64 -1.18 -3.43
C ALA A 24 -4.73 -2.68 -3.13
N ILE A 25 -4.36 -3.51 -4.11
CA ILE A 25 -4.20 -4.95 -3.97
C ILE A 25 -2.71 -5.26 -4.03
N VAL A 26 -2.19 -5.91 -2.99
CA VAL A 26 -0.78 -6.21 -2.84
C VAL A 26 -0.61 -7.70 -2.63
N ARG A 27 0.31 -8.31 -3.38
CA ARG A 27 0.79 -9.66 -3.13
C ARG A 27 1.93 -9.58 -2.13
N ALA A 28 1.82 -10.31 -1.04
CA ALA A 28 2.84 -10.42 -0.01
C ALA A 28 2.66 -11.73 0.77
N PRO A 29 3.65 -12.18 1.55
CA PRO A 29 3.49 -13.31 2.46
C PRO A 29 2.86 -12.89 3.80
N THR A 30 2.90 -11.61 4.19
CA THR A 30 2.37 -11.08 5.46
C THR A 30 1.70 -9.72 5.27
N GLU A 31 0.85 -9.34 6.23
CA GLU A 31 0.21 -8.01 6.25
C GLU A 31 1.26 -6.88 6.35
N GLU A 32 2.29 -7.10 7.18
CA GLU A 32 3.36 -6.13 7.38
C GLU A 32 4.13 -5.86 6.08
N GLU A 33 4.49 -6.92 5.35
CA GLU A 33 5.15 -6.78 4.05
C GLU A 33 4.23 -6.17 2.99
N ALA A 34 2.93 -6.44 3.03
CA ALA A 34 1.97 -5.81 2.13
C ALA A 34 1.91 -4.28 2.35
N ARG A 35 1.89 -3.85 3.63
CA ARG A 35 1.92 -2.43 4.01
C ARG A 35 3.23 -1.75 3.65
N ALA A 36 4.35 -2.42 3.89
CA ALA A 36 5.66 -1.91 3.49
C ALA A 36 5.76 -1.75 1.97
N CYS A 37 5.32 -2.75 1.20
CA CYS A 37 5.30 -2.70 -0.26
C CYS A 37 4.42 -1.56 -0.79
N ALA A 38 3.21 -1.39 -0.25
CA ALA A 38 2.35 -0.26 -0.58
C ALA A 38 2.99 1.09 -0.22
N ALA A 39 3.59 1.20 0.97
CA ALA A 39 4.25 2.42 1.42
C ALA A 39 5.37 2.85 0.47
N THR A 40 6.23 1.92 0.05
CA THR A 40 7.32 2.19 -0.90
C THR A 40 6.79 2.50 -2.30
N ALA A 41 5.80 1.74 -2.79
CA ALA A 41 5.25 1.93 -4.13
C ALA A 41 4.47 3.25 -4.29
N PHE A 42 3.79 3.67 -3.24
CA PHE A 42 2.96 4.88 -3.22
C PHE A 42 3.64 6.06 -2.51
N GLU A 43 4.95 6.00 -2.28
CA GLU A 43 5.69 7.10 -1.70
C GLU A 43 5.68 8.30 -2.66
N TYR A 44 5.28 9.47 -2.17
CA TYR A 44 5.34 10.70 -2.95
C TYR A 44 6.60 11.49 -2.59
N ILE A 45 7.55 11.56 -3.55
CA ILE A 45 8.84 12.25 -3.42
C ILE A 45 8.67 13.77 -3.63
N HIS A 46 7.83 14.42 -2.83
CA HIS A 46 7.89 15.86 -2.69
C HIS A 46 8.37 16.15 -1.27
N ASP A 47 9.60 16.63 -1.16
CA ASP A 47 10.27 17.03 0.09
C ASP A 47 10.42 15.97 1.21
N SER A 48 10.02 14.71 1.00
CA SER A 48 10.25 13.67 1.98
C SER A 48 11.71 13.20 1.93
N GLU A 49 12.47 13.46 3.00
CA GLU A 49 13.82 12.91 3.17
C GLU A 49 13.78 11.37 3.01
N PRO A 50 14.78 10.77 2.32
CA PRO A 50 14.84 9.32 2.19
C PRO A 50 14.85 8.66 3.58
N GLY A 51 13.90 7.75 3.82
CA GLY A 51 13.72 7.05 5.11
C GLY A 51 12.45 7.40 5.89
N ASN A 52 11.55 8.23 5.35
CA ASN A 52 10.28 8.57 6.01
C ASN A 52 9.16 7.53 5.77
N GLU A 53 9.50 6.36 5.23
CA GLU A 53 8.59 5.23 4.96
C GLU A 53 7.83 4.77 6.21
N GLU A 54 8.41 4.97 7.41
CA GLU A 54 7.77 4.70 8.70
C GLU A 54 6.55 5.59 8.97
N LYS A 55 6.49 6.78 8.36
CA LYS A 55 5.35 7.72 8.47
C LYS A 55 4.35 7.57 7.33
N SER A 56 4.53 6.59 6.44
CA SER A 56 3.59 6.36 5.35
C SER A 56 2.20 6.02 5.90
N PRO A 57 1.12 6.62 5.36
CA PRO A 57 -0.24 6.32 5.81
C PRO A 57 -0.63 4.85 5.61
N TRP A 58 0.04 4.16 4.67
CA TRP A 58 -0.17 2.74 4.40
C TRP A 58 0.31 1.80 5.51
N LYS A 59 1.29 2.23 6.31
CA LYS A 59 1.76 1.48 7.48
C LYS A 59 0.91 1.73 8.73
N GLN A 60 0.07 2.76 8.74
CA GLN A 60 -0.72 3.12 9.92
C GLN A 60 -2.08 2.41 9.94
N LEU A 61 -2.35 1.65 11.01
CA LEU A 61 -3.58 0.88 11.18
C LEU A 61 -4.84 1.74 11.18
N ASP A 62 -4.76 2.97 11.72
CA ASP A 62 -5.87 3.92 11.79
C ASP A 62 -6.17 4.62 10.45
N LEU A 63 -5.20 4.65 9.53
CA LEU A 63 -5.32 5.35 8.25
C LEU A 63 -5.63 4.41 7.08
N ALA A 64 -5.07 3.20 7.10
CA ALA A 64 -5.31 2.20 6.08
C ALA A 64 -5.63 0.85 6.72
N THR A 65 -6.82 0.33 6.42
CA THR A 65 -7.14 -1.06 6.75
C THR A 65 -6.41 -2.00 5.78
N CYS A 66 -5.98 -3.15 6.26
CA CYS A 66 -5.38 -4.21 5.44
C CYS A 66 -6.06 -5.52 5.81
N VAL A 67 -6.57 -6.22 4.81
CA VAL A 67 -7.23 -7.52 4.99
C VAL A 67 -6.72 -8.50 3.96
N SER A 68 -6.50 -9.75 4.36
CA SER A 68 -6.22 -10.82 3.40
C SER A 68 -7.46 -11.06 2.55
N VAL A 69 -7.24 -11.21 1.25
CA VAL A 69 -8.29 -11.51 0.28
C VAL A 69 -7.89 -12.72 -0.54
N ASP A 70 -8.88 -13.50 -0.94
CA ASP A 70 -8.74 -14.58 -1.91
C ASP A 70 -9.57 -14.15 -3.12
N ASP A 71 -8.90 -13.48 -4.07
CA ASP A 71 -9.56 -12.94 -5.26
C ASP A 71 -9.04 -13.70 -6.49
N PRO A 72 -9.90 -14.48 -7.17
CA PRO A 72 -9.49 -15.32 -8.30
C PRO A 72 -9.03 -14.52 -9.52
N ASN A 73 -9.23 -13.20 -9.55
CA ASN A 73 -8.75 -12.34 -10.62
C ASN A 73 -7.25 -12.00 -10.50
N PHE A 74 -6.61 -12.32 -9.37
CA PHE A 74 -5.22 -11.99 -9.11
C PHE A 74 -4.43 -13.24 -8.71
N GLU A 75 -3.21 -13.39 -9.22
CA GLU A 75 -2.33 -14.49 -8.80
C GLU A 75 -1.73 -14.22 -7.42
N ALA A 76 -2.03 -15.08 -6.45
CA ALA A 76 -1.53 -14.98 -5.08
C ALA A 76 -0.10 -15.48 -4.89
N ASP A 77 0.42 -16.22 -5.87
CA ASP A 77 1.78 -16.74 -5.95
C ASP A 77 2.71 -15.78 -6.73
N GLY A 78 3.97 -15.67 -6.29
CA GLY A 78 4.99 -14.81 -6.90
C GLY A 78 5.60 -13.78 -5.94
N PRO A 79 6.44 -12.86 -6.44
CA PRO A 79 7.17 -11.90 -5.60
C PRO A 79 6.24 -10.86 -4.95
N THR A 80 6.66 -10.31 -3.80
CA THR A 80 5.95 -9.22 -3.11
C THR A 80 5.87 -7.98 -4.01
N MET A 81 4.65 -7.56 -4.38
CA MET A 81 4.44 -6.38 -5.24
C MET A 81 2.99 -5.87 -5.18
N VAL A 82 2.79 -4.60 -5.54
CA VAL A 82 1.47 -4.04 -5.81
C VAL A 82 0.95 -4.60 -7.13
N ILE A 83 -0.21 -5.26 -7.08
CA ILE A 83 -0.89 -5.87 -8.22
C ILE A 83 -1.92 -4.89 -8.82
N SER A 84 -2.59 -4.12 -7.97
CA SER A 84 -3.52 -3.08 -8.38
C SER A 84 -3.35 -1.86 -7.48
N PRO A 85 -3.23 -0.63 -8.02
CA PRO A 85 -3.21 -0.30 -9.45
C PRO A 85 -1.98 -0.93 -10.14
N ALA A 86 -2.15 -1.30 -11.41
CA ALA A 86 -1.04 -1.79 -12.20
C ALA A 86 -0.15 -0.60 -12.57
N PHE A 87 1.01 -0.51 -11.91
CA PHE A 87 2.06 0.40 -12.31
C PHE A 87 2.73 -0.16 -13.56
N PHE A 88 2.28 0.29 -14.72
CA PHE A 88 3.05 0.11 -15.95
C PHE A 88 4.12 1.20 -15.96
N ASP A 89 5.38 0.79 -15.92
CA ASP A 89 6.54 1.64 -16.22
C ASP A 89 6.48 2.11 -17.69
#